data_AF-A0A1M4ULB9-F1
#
_entry.id   AF-A0A1M4ULB9-F1
#
_cell.length_a   1.000
_cell.length_b   1.000
_cell.length_c   1.000
_cell.angle_alpha   90.00
_cell.angle_beta   90.00
_cell.angle_gamma   90.00
#
_symmetry.space_group_name_H-M   'P 1'
#
loop_
_entity.id
_entity.type
_entity.pdbx_description
1 polymer ?
#
loop_
_entity_poly.entity_id
_entity_poly.type
_entity_poly.pdbx_seq_one_letter_code
_entity_poly.pdbx_strand_id
1 'polypeptide(L)'
;MSRLSTPEKFFIGRILYGIEQTGNKIEQEDIELLLSQRLEIGDEFKEKIKNALIFSYCDDIDKFKRKIVTLDPRSMWDESLKKLYKGRETVLRDLVLDWYSSYFDKKEKSLLDKLKSLFRR
;
A
#
# COMPACT_ATOMS: atom_id res chain seq x y z
N MET A 1 23.84 -3.52 6.01
CA MET A 1 22.38 -3.25 5.95
C MET A 1 21.66 -4.17 6.92
N SER A 2 20.80 -3.62 7.78
CA SER A 2 19.90 -4.42 8.63
C SER A 2 19.02 -5.35 7.78
N ARG A 3 18.81 -6.59 8.23
CA ARG A 3 17.96 -7.55 7.52
C ARG A 3 16.52 -7.03 7.42
N LEU A 4 15.94 -7.05 6.21
CA LEU A 4 14.54 -6.67 5.99
C LEU A 4 13.59 -7.60 6.76
N SER A 5 12.68 -7.00 7.50
CA SER A 5 11.57 -7.68 8.16
C SER A 5 10.54 -8.21 7.15
N THR A 6 9.76 -9.21 7.56
CA THR A 6 8.71 -9.78 6.69
C THR A 6 7.69 -8.74 6.19
N PRO A 7 7.22 -7.78 7.00
CA PRO A 7 6.33 -6.71 6.53
C PRO A 7 7.00 -5.76 5.53
N GLU A 8 8.26 -5.37 5.75
CA GLU A 8 8.99 -4.52 4.80
C GLU A 8 9.12 -5.23 3.45
N LYS A 9 9.47 -6.53 3.45
CA LYS A 9 9.53 -7.34 2.22
C LYS A 9 8.19 -7.42 1.53
N PHE A 10 7.11 -7.59 2.30
CA PHE A 10 5.76 -7.63 1.75
C PHE A 10 5.43 -6.33 1.00
N PHE A 11 5.56 -5.19 1.65
CA PHE A 11 5.20 -3.91 1.03
C PHE A 11 6.14 -3.50 -0.09
N ILE A 12 7.45 -3.72 0.05
CA ILE A 12 8.40 -3.52 -1.06
C ILE A 12 8.00 -4.39 -2.24
N GLY A 13 7.73 -5.68 -2.04
CA GLY A 13 7.29 -6.56 -3.12
C GLY A 13 6.03 -6.06 -3.83
N ARG A 14 5.06 -5.52 -3.09
CA ARG A 14 3.83 -4.94 -3.66
C ARG A 14 4.07 -3.62 -4.38
N ILE A 15 4.97 -2.78 -3.88
CA ILE A 15 5.38 -1.54 -4.55
C ILE A 15 6.08 -1.85 -5.87
N LEU A 16 7.06 -2.76 -5.84
CA LEU A 16 7.80 -3.19 -7.04
C LEU A 16 6.85 -3.74 -8.11
N TYR A 17 5.95 -4.64 -7.71
CA TYR A 17 4.94 -5.19 -8.60
C TYR A 17 4.04 -4.09 -9.22
N GLY A 18 3.53 -3.17 -8.39
CA GLY A 18 2.66 -2.10 -8.87
C GLY A 18 3.36 -1.16 -9.84
N ILE A 19 4.62 -0.80 -9.56
CA ILE A 19 5.44 0.06 -10.44
C ILE A 19 5.67 -0.62 -11.79
N GLU A 20 6.06 -1.90 -11.78
CA GLU A 20 6.31 -2.68 -12.99
C GLU A 20 5.08 -2.72 -13.90
N GLN A 21 3.89 -2.93 -13.33
CA GLN A 21 2.64 -2.95 -14.09
C GLN A 21 2.22 -1.58 -14.65
N THR A 22 2.76 -0.49 -14.12
CA THR A 22 2.55 0.87 -14.68
C THR A 22 3.56 1.25 -15.76
N GLY A 23 4.46 0.34 -16.15
CA GLY A 23 5.50 0.59 -17.15
C GLY A 23 6.68 1.43 -16.65
N ASN A 24 6.74 1.68 -15.35
CA ASN A 24 7.82 2.43 -14.72
C ASN A 24 8.92 1.48 -14.23
N LYS A 25 10.14 2.00 -14.11
CA LYS A 25 11.24 1.29 -13.43
C LYS A 25 11.41 1.82 -12.02
N ILE A 26 11.90 0.94 -11.16
CA ILE A 26 12.36 1.27 -9.81
C ILE A 26 13.86 1.01 -9.76
N GLU A 27 14.60 1.98 -9.26
CA GLU A 27 16.05 1.88 -9.12
C GLU A 27 16.40 1.39 -7.71
N GLN A 28 17.66 1.00 -7.49
CA GLN A 28 18.08 0.53 -6.17
C GLN A 28 17.97 1.65 -5.13
N GLU A 29 18.26 2.87 -5.56
CA GLU A 29 18.19 4.11 -4.79
C GLU A 29 16.77 4.37 -4.28
N ASP A 30 15.74 4.03 -5.05
CA ASP A 30 14.34 4.13 -4.63
C ASP A 30 14.05 3.17 -3.46
N ILE A 31 14.60 1.96 -3.49
CA ILE A 31 14.46 0.97 -2.41
C ILE A 31 15.22 1.43 -1.17
N GLU A 32 16.43 1.95 -1.35
CA GLU A 32 17.23 2.53 -0.26
C GLU A 32 16.52 3.72 0.39
N LEU A 33 15.87 4.57 -0.43
CA LEU A 33 15.06 5.67 0.04
C LEU A 33 13.87 5.20 0.88
N LEU A 34 13.13 4.19 0.41
CA LEU A 34 12.03 3.56 1.16
C LEU A 34 12.48 3.03 2.52
N LEU A 35 13.70 2.50 2.62
CA LEU A 35 14.25 1.93 3.84
C LEU A 35 14.95 2.94 4.74
N SER A 36 15.10 4.18 4.29
CA SER A 36 15.74 5.25 5.04
C SER A 36 14.81 5.82 6.12
N GLN A 37 15.40 6.56 7.07
CA GLN A 37 14.68 7.34 8.08
C GLN A 37 14.52 8.82 7.68
N ARG A 38 14.61 9.13 6.37
CA ARG A 38 14.54 10.51 5.90
C ARG A 38 13.16 11.10 6.18
N LEU A 39 13.14 12.35 6.63
CA LEU A 39 11.92 13.10 6.92
C LEU A 39 11.25 13.65 5.65
N GLU A 40 12.04 13.98 4.63
CA GLU A 40 11.56 14.58 3.40
C GLU A 40 11.89 13.73 2.18
N ILE A 41 10.86 13.51 1.36
CA ILE A 41 10.90 12.83 0.08
C ILE A 41 10.02 13.62 -0.89
N GLY A 42 10.39 13.63 -2.18
CA GLY A 42 9.66 14.39 -3.20
C GLY A 42 8.23 13.88 -3.40
N ASP A 43 7.29 14.79 -3.65
CA ASP A 43 5.87 14.45 -3.77
C ASP A 43 5.58 13.52 -4.94
N GLU A 44 6.30 13.67 -6.06
CA GLU A 44 6.21 12.75 -7.21
C GLU A 44 6.55 11.30 -6.79
N PHE A 45 7.59 11.13 -5.97
CA PHE A 45 7.95 9.82 -5.44
C PHE A 45 6.85 9.28 -4.53
N LYS A 46 6.30 10.12 -3.62
CA LYS A 46 5.17 9.71 -2.75
C LYS A 46 3.99 9.23 -3.58
N GLU A 47 3.61 9.96 -4.61
CA GLU A 47 2.49 9.62 -5.49
C GLU A 47 2.76 8.33 -6.27
N LYS A 48 3.98 8.16 -6.82
CA LYS A 48 4.41 6.93 -7.48
C LYS A 48 4.23 5.70 -6.56
N ILE A 49 4.70 5.78 -5.31
CA ILE A 49 4.57 4.68 -4.34
C ILE A 49 3.10 4.42 -3.99
N LYS A 50 2.31 5.47 -3.72
CA LYS A 50 0.87 5.33 -3.42
C LYS A 50 0.09 4.69 -4.57
N ASN A 51 0.33 5.11 -5.80
CA ASN A 51 -0.32 4.55 -6.97
C ASN A 51 0.03 3.07 -7.18
N ALA A 52 1.30 2.69 -6.95
CA ALA A 52 1.72 1.30 -6.99
C ALA A 52 1.01 0.45 -5.92
N LEU A 53 0.88 0.96 -4.69
CA LEU A 53 0.14 0.28 -3.62
C LEU A 53 -1.34 0.12 -3.96
N ILE A 54 -1.99 1.15 -4.51
CA ILE A 54 -3.39 1.09 -4.97
C ILE A 54 -3.56 -0.01 -6.03
N PHE A 55 -2.68 -0.02 -7.04
CA PHE A 55 -2.74 -1.02 -8.11
C PHE A 55 -2.61 -2.43 -7.54
N SER A 56 -1.56 -2.69 -6.76
CA SER A 56 -1.27 -4.01 -6.20
C SER A 56 -2.38 -4.52 -5.28
N TYR A 57 -2.96 -3.64 -4.47
CA TYR A 57 -4.10 -4.00 -3.62
C TYR A 57 -5.34 -4.35 -4.45
N CYS A 58 -5.66 -3.53 -5.46
CA CYS A 58 -6.81 -3.78 -6.34
C CYS A 58 -6.66 -5.08 -7.13
N ASP A 59 -5.46 -5.37 -7.65
CA ASP A 59 -5.16 -6.59 -8.40
C ASP A 59 -5.25 -7.83 -7.51
N ASP A 60 -4.69 -7.80 -6.29
CA ASP A 60 -4.84 -8.91 -5.33
C ASP A 60 -6.32 -9.21 -5.04
N ILE A 61 -7.13 -8.16 -4.83
CA ILE A 61 -8.58 -8.27 -4.60
C ILE A 61 -9.30 -8.85 -5.83
N ASP A 62 -8.92 -8.44 -7.03
CA ASP A 62 -9.53 -8.93 -8.27
C ASP A 62 -9.15 -10.41 -8.52
N LYS A 63 -7.89 -10.78 -8.31
CA LYS A 63 -7.43 -12.19 -8.36
C LYS A 63 -8.20 -13.06 -7.37
N PHE A 64 -8.46 -12.57 -6.16
CA PHE A 64 -9.27 -13.29 -5.18
C PHE A 64 -10.73 -13.44 -5.64
N LYS A 65 -11.36 -12.38 -6.15
CA LYS A 65 -12.73 -12.44 -6.70
C LYS A 65 -12.86 -13.41 -7.88
N ARG A 66 -11.83 -13.47 -8.74
CA ARG A 66 -11.74 -14.41 -9.85
C ARG A 66 -11.36 -15.83 -9.43
N LYS A 67 -11.18 -16.08 -8.12
CA LYS A 67 -10.76 -17.37 -7.54
C LYS A 67 -9.41 -17.86 -8.09
N ILE A 68 -8.55 -16.93 -8.55
CA ILE A 68 -7.17 -17.23 -8.96
C ILE A 68 -6.32 -17.52 -7.71
N VAL A 69 -6.61 -16.82 -6.62
CA VAL A 69 -6.02 -17.06 -5.30
C VAL A 69 -7.13 -17.42 -4.29
N THR A 70 -6.79 -18.28 -3.34
CA THR A 70 -7.73 -18.80 -2.33
C THR A 70 -7.64 -18.05 -1.00
N LEU A 71 -6.52 -17.38 -0.73
CA LEU A 71 -6.31 -16.60 0.48
C LEU A 71 -6.94 -15.21 0.33
N ASP A 72 -7.71 -14.77 1.32
CA ASP A 72 -8.26 -13.41 1.34
C ASP A 72 -7.12 -12.39 1.48
N PRO A 73 -6.87 -11.55 0.47
CA PRO A 73 -5.80 -10.58 0.51
C PRO A 73 -6.03 -9.51 1.58
N ARG A 74 -7.27 -9.18 1.96
CA ARG A 74 -7.52 -8.12 2.95
C ARG A 74 -6.83 -8.43 4.28
N SER A 75 -7.01 -9.65 4.76
CA SER A 75 -6.41 -10.13 6.01
C SER A 75 -4.88 -10.08 5.96
N MET A 76 -4.29 -10.49 4.83
CA MET A 76 -2.84 -10.47 4.64
C MET A 76 -2.26 -9.05 4.64
N TRP A 77 -2.94 -8.11 3.98
CA TRP A 77 -2.54 -6.70 3.94
C TRP A 77 -2.67 -6.06 5.32
N ASP A 78 -3.79 -6.28 6.03
CA ASP A 78 -4.03 -5.74 7.37
C ASP A 78 -3.03 -6.27 8.41
N GLU A 79 -2.71 -7.56 8.37
CA GLU A 79 -1.69 -8.14 9.26
C GLU A 79 -0.30 -7.57 8.99
N SER A 80 0.06 -7.42 7.71
CA SER A 80 1.35 -6.85 7.32
C SER A 80 1.44 -5.38 7.74
N LEU A 81 0.36 -4.61 7.58
CA LEU A 81 0.27 -3.22 8.02
C LEU A 81 0.47 -3.09 9.54
N LYS A 82 -0.24 -3.90 10.34
CA LYS A 82 -0.11 -3.92 11.81
C LYS A 82 1.32 -4.21 12.26
N LYS A 83 2.00 -5.15 11.58
CA LYS A 83 3.40 -5.50 11.89
C LYS A 83 4.38 -4.43 11.41
N LEU A 84 4.12 -3.79 10.27
CA LEU A 84 4.92 -2.67 9.76
C LEU A 84 4.84 -1.46 10.71
N TYR A 85 3.64 -1.12 11.17
CA TYR A 85 3.39 -0.03 12.12
C TYR A 85 4.21 -0.17 13.41
N LYS A 86 4.28 -1.39 13.96
CA LYS A 86 5.07 -1.71 15.16
C LYS A 86 6.58 -1.84 14.88
N GLY A 87 6.98 -1.75 13.63
CA GLY A 87 8.35 -1.90 13.18
C GLY A 87 9.15 -0.61 13.32
N ARG A 88 10.25 -0.54 12.58
CA ARG A 88 11.15 0.62 12.56
C ARG A 88 10.51 1.79 11.85
N GLU A 89 10.90 2.98 12.28
CA GLU A 89 10.49 4.23 11.65
C GLU A 89 11.26 4.41 10.34
N THR A 90 10.56 4.30 9.21
CA THR A 90 11.13 4.41 7.86
C THR A 90 10.16 5.11 6.94
N VAL A 91 10.69 5.65 5.83
CA VAL A 91 9.90 6.23 4.75
C VAL A 91 8.82 5.26 4.26
N LEU A 92 9.15 3.98 4.11
CA LEU A 92 8.20 2.92 3.72
C LEU A 92 7.02 2.85 4.68
N ARG A 93 7.30 2.82 5.99
CA ARG A 93 6.25 2.75 7.02
C ARG A 93 5.30 3.93 6.86
N ASP A 94 5.84 5.13 6.80
CA ASP A 94 5.05 6.36 6.83
C ASP A 94 4.21 6.50 5.54
N LEU A 95 4.79 6.17 4.38
CA LEU A 95 4.07 6.15 3.10
C LEU A 95 2.93 5.12 3.07
N VAL A 96 3.17 3.92 3.59
CA VAL A 96 2.16 2.86 3.62
C VAL A 96 1.01 3.24 4.57
N LEU A 97 1.31 3.81 5.74
CA LEU A 97 0.28 4.27 6.69
C LEU A 97 -0.55 5.43 6.13
N ASP A 98 0.10 6.39 5.48
CA ASP A 98 -0.56 7.51 4.84
C ASP A 98 -1.43 7.05 3.66
N TRP A 99 -0.91 6.14 2.82
CA TRP A 99 -1.70 5.48 1.77
C TRP A 99 -2.95 4.80 2.33
N TYR A 100 -2.78 3.95 3.35
CA TYR A 100 -3.88 3.18 3.93
C TYR A 100 -4.95 4.12 4.50
N SER A 101 -4.55 5.08 5.32
CA SER A 101 -5.47 6.06 5.93
C SER A 101 -6.22 6.82 4.84
N SER A 102 -5.51 7.34 3.84
CA SER A 102 -6.11 8.11 2.75
C SER A 102 -7.06 7.29 1.86
N TYR A 103 -6.69 6.06 1.54
CA TYR A 103 -7.45 5.22 0.59
C TYR A 103 -8.69 4.63 1.24
N PHE A 104 -8.57 4.12 2.47
CA PHE A 104 -9.67 3.47 3.16
C PHE A 104 -10.63 4.49 3.80
N ASP A 105 -10.17 5.62 4.34
CA ASP A 105 -11.08 6.69 4.81
C ASP A 105 -11.95 7.23 3.66
N LYS A 106 -11.37 7.43 2.46
CA LYS A 106 -12.12 7.88 1.29
C LYS A 106 -13.14 6.84 0.82
N LYS A 107 -12.79 5.55 0.88
CA LYS A 107 -13.67 4.46 0.46
C LYS A 107 -14.81 4.24 1.45
N GLU A 108 -14.55 4.32 2.74
CA GLU A 108 -15.57 4.27 3.80
C GLU A 108 -16.49 5.48 3.75
N LYS A 109 -15.95 6.70 3.54
CA LYS A 109 -16.77 7.88 3.26
C LYS A 109 -17.67 7.68 2.04
N SER A 110 -17.15 7.15 0.93
CA SER A 110 -17.96 6.86 -0.26
C SER A 110 -19.07 5.83 -0.02
N LEU A 111 -18.85 4.83 0.84
CA LEU A 111 -19.88 3.86 1.22
C LEU A 111 -20.94 4.49 2.14
N LEU A 112 -20.52 5.29 3.12
CA LEU A 112 -21.42 6.01 4.02
C LEU A 112 -22.28 7.03 3.28
N ASP A 113 -21.71 7.75 2.32
CA ASP A 113 -22.44 8.72 1.48
C ASP A 113 -23.47 8.02 0.59
N LYS A 114 -23.14 6.84 0.05
CA LYS A 114 -24.10 5.99 -0.70
C LYS A 114 -25.22 5.43 0.18
N LEU A 115 -24.94 5.10 1.44
CA LEU A 115 -25.98 4.65 2.37
C LEU A 115 -26.88 5.82 2.79
N LYS A 116 -26.30 6.98 3.10
CA LYS A 116 -27.08 8.20 3.42
C LYS A 116 -28.00 8.63 2.29
N SER A 117 -27.62 8.44 1.03
CA SER A 117 -28.49 8.76 -0.12
C SER A 117 -29.66 7.79 -0.28
N LEU A 118 -29.56 6.55 0.19
CA LEU A 118 -30.65 5.57 0.19
C LEU A 118 -31.67 5.80 1.30
N PHE A 119 -31.26 6.37 2.44
CA PHE A 119 -32.13 6.69 3.58
C PHE A 119 -32.67 8.13 3.58
N ARG A 120 -32.40 8.91 2.52
CA ARG A 120 -32.94 10.28 2.35
C ARG A 120 -34.22 10.33 1.51
N ARG A 121 -34.97 9.22 1.46
CA ARG A 121 -36.33 9.17 0.90
C ARG A 121 -37.37 9.31 2.00
#